data_AF-A0A2S3QFM6-F1
#
_entry.id   AF-A0A2S3QFM6-F1
#
_cell.length_a   1.000
_cell.length_b   1.000
_cell.length_c   1.000
_cell.angle_alpha   90.00
_cell.angle_beta   90.00
_cell.angle_gamma   90.00
#
_symmetry.space_group_name_H-M   'P 1'
#
loop_
_entity.id
_entity.type
_entity.pdbx_description
1 polymer ?
#
loop_
_entity_poly.entity_id
_entity_poly.type
_entity_poly.pdbx_seq_one_letter_code
_entity_poly.pdbx_strand_id
1 'polypeptide(L)' 'MREKYPICPECGNRWVGRLTAPGWYFCSTCTVEFKHDDDGTIVYTITAEGIRKRAHRKRRQSMRSQELSPT' A
#
# COMPACT_ATOMS: atom_id res chain seq x y z
N MET A 1 18.84 -10.41 13.98
CA MET A 1 17.44 -9.94 13.97
C MET A 1 17.00 -9.83 12.52
N ARG A 2 15.88 -10.43 12.11
CA ARG A 2 15.40 -10.33 10.72
C ARG A 2 14.95 -8.89 10.48
N GLU A 3 15.73 -8.15 9.71
CA GLU A 3 15.38 -6.80 9.25
C GLU A 3 14.16 -6.95 8.33
N LYS A 4 12.97 -6.86 8.91
CA LYS A 4 11.71 -7.05 8.21
C LYS A 4 11.43 -5.76 7.45
N TYR A 5 11.94 -5.70 6.22
CA TYR A 5 11.70 -4.57 5.32
C TYR A 5 10.20 -4.26 5.27
N PRO A 6 9.79 -3.00 5.51
CA PRO A 6 8.39 -2.60 5.53
C PRO A 6 7.80 -2.75 4.13
N ILE A 7 6.72 -3.53 4.02
CA ILE A 7 5.98 -3.73 2.79
C ILE A 7 4.74 -2.86 2.86
N CYS A 8 4.46 -2.10 1.80
CA CYS A 8 3.24 -1.30 1.73
C CYS A 8 2.00 -2.21 1.83
N PRO A 9 1.12 -2.01 2.81
CA PRO A 9 -0.06 -2.87 3.02
C PRO A 9 -1.07 -2.77 1.87
N GLU A 10 -1.07 -1.64 1.15
CA GLU A 10 -2.04 -1.39 0.07
C GLU A 10 -1.70 -2.08 -1.25
N CYS A 11 -0.42 -2.25 -1.55
CA CYS A 11 0.02 -2.67 -2.87
C CYS A 11 1.17 -3.68 -2.89
N GLY A 12 1.62 -4.12 -1.72
CA GLY A 12 2.69 -5.10 -1.61
C GLY A 12 4.06 -4.58 -2.06
N ASN A 13 4.20 -3.27 -2.31
CA ASN A 13 5.48 -2.73 -2.76
C ASN A 13 6.49 -2.75 -1.60
N ARG A 14 7.66 -3.34 -1.83
CA ARG A 14 8.80 -3.37 -0.90
C ARG A 14 9.66 -2.11 -0.98
N TRP A 15 9.55 -1.35 -2.07
CA TRP A 15 10.26 -0.09 -2.25
C TRP A 15 9.44 1.04 -1.63
N VAL A 16 9.64 1.26 -0.33
CA VAL A 16 9.02 2.34 0.42
C VAL A 16 10.09 3.26 0.98
N GLY A 17 9.83 4.56 0.98
CA GLY A 17 10.69 5.55 1.63
C GLY A 17 10.45 5.56 3.13
N ARG A 18 11.46 5.93 3.91
CA ARG A 18 11.30 6.24 5.34
C ARG A 18 10.89 7.71 5.48
N LEU A 19 9.87 7.99 6.28
CA LEU A 19 9.46 9.36 6.61
C LEU A 19 10.37 9.93 7.70
N THR A 20 10.32 11.25 7.87
CA THR A 20 11.00 11.94 8.98
C THR A 20 10.45 11.54 10.34
N ALA A 21 9.16 11.17 10.41
CA ALA A 21 8.56 10.63 11.61
C ALA A 21 9.11 9.21 11.91
N PRO A 22 9.52 8.93 13.16
CA PRO A 22 10.15 7.66 13.51
C PRO A 22 9.17 6.49 13.33
N GLY A 23 9.63 5.44 12.66
CA GLY A 23 8.82 4.24 12.38
C GLY A 23 7.78 4.40 11.26
N TRP A 24 7.68 5.59 10.64
CA TRP A 24 6.78 5.83 9.53
C TRP A 24 7.47 5.62 8.18
N TYR A 25 6.71 5.07 7.24
CA TYR A 25 7.13 4.75 5.88
C TYR A 25 6.13 5.30 4.88
N PHE A 26 6.63 5.69 3.70
CA PHE A 26 5.83 6.22 2.61
C PHE A 26 6.00 5.36 1.35
N CYS A 27 4.89 4.89 0.81
CA CYS A 27 4.85 4.23 -0.48
C CYS A 27 4.51 5.23 -1.57
N SER A 28 5.46 5.61 -2.43
CA SER A 28 5.24 6.56 -3.53
C SER A 28 4.28 6.04 -4.61
N THR A 29 4.20 4.71 -4.78
CA THR A 29 3.33 4.07 -5.78
C THR A 29 1.85 4.20 -5.45
N CYS A 30 1.54 4.16 -4.16
CA CYS A 30 0.19 4.14 -3.61
C CYS A 30 -0.11 5.45 -2.87
N THR A 31 0.92 6.28 -2.69
CA THR A 31 0.94 7.52 -1.91
C THR A 31 0.26 7.31 -0.56
N VAL A 32 0.78 6.34 0.18
CA VAL A 32 0.28 5.86 1.48
C VAL A 32 1.38 5.97 2.50
N GLU A 33 1.05 6.49 3.66
CA GLU A 33 1.92 6.59 4.83
C GLU A 33 1.52 5.47 5.80
N PHE A 34 2.48 4.72 6.32
CA PHE A 34 2.18 3.58 7.20
C PHE A 34 3.28 3.33 8.22
N LYS A 35 2.90 2.68 9.32
CA LYS A 35 3.75 2.29 10.43
C LYS A 35 3.42 0.85 10.83
N HIS A 36 4.46 0.10 11.18
CA HIS A 36 4.33 -1.21 11.83
C HIS A 36 4.62 -1.01 13.30
N ASP A 37 3.64 -1.29 14.15
CA ASP A 37 3.83 -1.36 15.60
C ASP A 37 4.39 -2.75 15.97
N ASP A 38 5.07 -2.82 17.11
CA ASP A 38 5.73 -4.04 17.61
C ASP A 38 4.73 -5.17 17.89
N ASP A 39 3.47 -4.83 18.21
CA ASP A 39 2.36 -5.77 18.36
C ASP A 39 1.87 -6.39 17.04
N GLY A 40 2.48 -6.02 15.90
CA GLY A 40 2.08 -6.47 14.57
C GLY A 40 0.89 -5.69 13.98
N THR A 41 0.38 -4.69 14.70
CA THR A 41 -0.64 -3.76 14.18
C THR A 41 -0.03 -2.89 13.09
N ILE A 42 -0.77 -2.72 11.99
CA ILE A 42 -0.38 -1.85 10.88
C ILE A 42 -1.30 -0.65 10.88
N VAL A 43 -0.75 0.52 11.18
CA VAL A 43 -1.46 1.80 11.05
C VAL A 43 -1.07 2.41 9.72
N TYR A 44 -2.04 2.77 8.89
CA TYR A 44 -1.77 3.45 7.63
C TYR A 44 -2.80 4.53 7.33
N THR A 45 -2.35 5.56 6.62
CA THR A 45 -3.15 6.68 6.17
C THR A 45 -2.93 6.87 4.68
N ILE A 46 -4.04 6.92 3.94
CA ILE A 46 -4.01 7.14 2.50
C ILE A 46 -4.07 8.64 2.28
N THR A 47 -3.03 9.20 1.65
CA THR A 47 -3.03 10.63 1.30
C THR A 47 -4.14 10.94 0.29
N ALA A 48 -4.52 12.22 0.17
CA ALA A 48 -5.50 12.66 -0.83
C ALA A 48 -5.13 12.23 -2.26
N GLU A 49 -3.83 12.21 -2.58
CA GLU A 49 -3.34 11.72 -3.86
C GLU A 49 -3.47 10.19 -3.98
N GLY A 50 -3.28 9.46 -2.88
CA GLY A 50 -3.50 8.01 -2.80
C GLY A 50 -4.94 7.62 -3.07
N ILE A 51 -5.89 8.39 -2.56
CA ILE A 51 -7.32 8.17 -2.81
C ILE A 51 -7.62 8.25 -4.31
N ARG A 52 -7.06 9.25 -5.02
CA ARG A 52 -7.22 9.40 -6.48
C ARG A 52 -6.63 8.22 -7.24
N LYS A 53 -5.43 7.76 -6.87
CA LYS A 53 -4.77 6.59 -7.48
C LYS A 53 -5.52 5.28 -7.18
N ARG A 54 -6.12 5.15 -5.99
CA ARG A 54 -6.93 3.99 -5.58
C ARG A 54 -8.20 3.87 -6.41
N ALA A 55 -8.89 4.98 -6.65
CA ALA A 55 -10.05 5.02 -7.54
C ALA A 55 -9.70 4.52 -8.95
N HIS A 56 -8.50 4.86 -9.46
CA HIS A 56 -8.01 4.38 -10.75
C HIS A 56 -7.67 2.87 -10.74
N ARG A 57 -7.06 2.34 -9.67
CA ARG A 57 -6.75 0.90 -9.57
C ARG A 57 -8.00 0.02 -9.43
N LYS A 58 -9.00 0.43 -8.64
CA LYS A 58 -10.26 -0.31 -8.52
C LYS A 58 -10.96 -0.48 -9.87
N ARG A 59 -10.92 0.55 -10.72
CA ARG A 59 -11.45 0.47 -12.10
C ARG A 59 -10.72 -0.57 -12.95
N ARG A 60 -9.39 -0.68 -12.82
CA ARG A 60 -8.60 -1.70 -13.53
C ARG A 60 -8.82 -3.13 -13.00
N GLN A 61 -9.02 -3.30 -11.70
CA GLN A 61 -9.37 -4.62 -11.14
C GLN A 61 -10.75 -5.10 -11.62
N SER A 62 -11.73 -4.20 -11.73
CA SER A 62 -13.08 -4.56 -12.19
C SER A 62 -13.14 -5.06 -13.64
N MET A 63 -12.22 -4.64 -14.51
CA MET A 63 -12.19 -5.14 -15.90
C MET A 63 -11.51 -6.50 -16.05
N ARG A 64 -10.57 -6.84 -15.16
CA ARG A 64 -9.84 -8.12 -15.23
C ARG A 64 -10.62 -9.30 -14.64
N SER A 65 -11.71 -9.03 -13.93
CA SER A 65 -12.65 -10.06 -13.44
C SER A 65 -13.73 -10.44 -14.46
N GLN A 66 -13.86 -9.76 -15.61
CA GLN A 66 -14.83 -10.13 -16.65
C GLN A 66 -14.29 -11.12 -17.71
N GLU A 67 -12.97 -11.32 -17.79
CA GLU A 67 -12.35 -12.21 -18.81
C GLU A 67 -12.21 -13.67 -18.37
N LEU A 68 -12.73 -14.06 -17.19
CA LEU A 68 -12.69 -15.43 -16.67
C LEU A 68 -14.11 -15.94 -16.40
N SER A 69 -14.96 -15.95 -17.42
CA SER A 69 -16.17 -16.77 -17.43
C SER A 69 -15.86 -18.02 -18.26
N PRO A 70 -15.70 -19.22 -17.66
CA PRO A 70 -15.45 -20.43 -18.42
C PRO A 70 -16.71 -20.83 -19.22
N THR A 71 -16.48 -21.27 -20.46
CA THR A 71 -17.39 -22.10 -21.27
C THR A 71 -17.79 -23.38 -20.56
#